data_AF-A0A258GNN3-F1
#
_entry.id   AF-A0A258GNN3-F1
#
_cell.length_a   1.000
_cell.length_b   1.000
_cell.length_c   1.000
_cell.angle_alpha   90.00
_cell.angle_beta   90.00
_cell.angle_gamma   90.00
#
_symmetry.space_group_name_H-M   'P 1'
#
loop_
_entity.id
_entity.type
_entity.pdbx_description
1 polymer ?
#
loop_
_entity_poly.entity_id
_entity_poly.type
_entity_poly.pdbx_seq_one_letter_code
_entity_poly.pdbx_strand_id
1 'polypeptide(L)'
;IYERFGLNARQIEILSRATPKRDYYCQSRRGNRLFELGLGEVALTFAAASSKTDQLAIADIIETHGAPAFAAEWLRHRGCAWAVELLPPDPPRQPQQELPL
;
A
#
# COMPACT_ATOMS: atom_id res chain seq x y z
N ILE A 1 17.96 16.60 10.80
CA ILE A 1 16.75 15.76 11.05
C ILE A 1 17.11 14.28 11.01
N TYR A 2 17.72 13.77 9.93
CA TYR A 2 18.12 12.36 9.82
C TYR A 2 19.17 11.89 10.86
N GLU A 3 20.12 12.73 11.24
CA GLU A 3 21.10 12.41 12.31
C GLU A 3 20.43 12.10 13.66
N ARG A 4 19.28 12.73 13.95
CA ARG A 4 18.53 12.48 15.19
C ARG A 4 17.89 11.09 15.22
N PHE A 5 17.79 10.43 14.08
CA PHE A 5 17.37 9.03 13.96
C PHE A 5 18.57 8.06 14.04
N GLY A 6 19.77 8.53 14.41
CA GLY A 6 20.97 7.70 14.54
C GLY A 6 21.66 7.36 13.22
N LEU A 7 21.31 8.06 12.13
CA LEU A 7 21.94 7.86 10.82
C LEU A 7 23.27 8.61 10.73
N ASN A 8 24.30 7.93 10.23
CA ASN A 8 25.61 8.54 9.97
C ASN A 8 25.63 9.29 8.62
N ALA A 9 26.66 10.11 8.41
CA ALA A 9 26.80 10.95 7.21
C ALA A 9 26.65 10.18 5.89
N ARG A 10 27.21 8.97 5.80
CA ARG A 10 27.10 8.13 4.59
C ARG A 10 25.68 7.63 4.35
N GLN A 11 24.95 7.28 5.42
CA GLN A 11 23.57 6.81 5.31
C GLN A 11 22.63 7.96 4.91
N ILE A 12 22.89 9.17 5.41
CA ILE A 12 22.15 10.38 5.02
C ILE A 12 22.40 10.72 3.55
N GLU A 13 23.64 10.57 3.07
CA GLU A 13 23.97 10.74 1.66
C GLU A 13 23.28 9.71 0.74
N ILE A 14 23.11 8.47 1.21
CA ILE A 14 22.34 7.46 0.47
C ILE A 14 20.87 7.86 0.39
N LEU A 15 20.29 8.30 1.51
CA LEU A 15 18.89 8.74 1.57
C LEU A 15 18.64 10.02 0.75
N SER A 16 19.61 10.93 0.67
CA SER A 16 19.43 12.18 -0.08
C SER A 16 19.37 11.96 -1.60
N ARG A 17 19.91 10.84 -2.09
CA ARG A 17 19.85 10.44 -3.51
C ARG A 17 18.70 9.46 -3.81
N ALA A 18 17.97 9.02 -2.79
CA ALA A 18 16.89 8.04 -2.92
C ALA A 18 15.64 8.68 -3.53
N THR A 19 14.92 7.92 -4.35
CA THR A 19 13.64 8.33 -4.93
C THR A 19 12.54 8.22 -3.88
N PRO A 20 11.89 9.33 -3.48
CA PRO A 20 10.81 9.29 -2.51
C PRO A 20 9.71 8.31 -2.91
N LYS A 21 9.19 7.53 -1.94
CA LYS A 21 8.12 6.52 -2.12
C LYS A 21 8.47 5.35 -3.06
N ARG A 22 9.73 5.22 -3.48
CA ARG A 22 10.20 4.08 -4.28
C ARG A 22 11.34 3.33 -3.60
N ASP A 23 12.30 4.10 -3.10
CA ASP A 23 13.51 3.55 -2.51
C ASP A 23 13.37 3.55 -0.99
N TYR A 24 13.34 2.36 -0.40
CA TYR A 24 13.17 2.15 1.03
C TYR A 24 14.51 1.76 1.65
N TYR A 25 14.88 2.42 2.74
CA TYR A 25 16.12 2.13 3.45
C TYR A 25 15.84 1.28 4.69
N CYS A 26 16.37 0.06 4.70
CA CYS A 26 16.26 -0.84 5.85
C CYS A 26 17.57 -0.87 6.63
N GLN A 27 17.48 -0.60 7.93
CA GLN A 27 18.55 -0.82 8.89
C GLN A 27 18.24 -2.06 9.74
N SER A 28 19.18 -3.00 9.79
CA SER A 28 19.07 -4.22 10.59
C SER A 28 20.40 -4.55 11.28
N ARG A 29 20.37 -5.48 12.24
CA ARG A 29 21.60 -6.02 12.86
C ARG A 29 22.59 -6.63 11.85
N ARG A 30 22.10 -7.10 10.70
CA ARG A 30 22.91 -7.73 9.64
C ARG A 30 23.48 -6.73 8.64
N GLY A 31 23.22 -5.43 8.82
CA GLY A 31 23.66 -4.37 7.93
C GLY A 31 22.50 -3.53 7.40
N ASN A 32 22.84 -2.59 6.52
CA ASN A 32 21.90 -1.64 5.94
C ASN A 32 21.82 -1.80 4.42
N ARG A 33 20.62 -1.70 3.86
CA ARG A 33 20.42 -1.76 2.41
C ARG A 33 19.31 -0.83 1.96
N LEU A 34 19.53 -0.21 0.80
CA LEU A 34 18.47 0.41 0.02
C LEU A 34 17.82 -0.69 -0.83
N PHE A 35 16.51 -0.73 -0.88
CA PHE A 35 15.77 -1.68 -1.70
C PHE A 35 14.48 -1.03 -2.19
N GLU A 36 14.00 -1.50 -3.34
CA GLU A 36 12.69 -1.14 -3.84
C GLU A 36 11.70 -2.23 -3.43
N LEU A 37 10.49 -1.85 -3.02
CA LEU A 37 9.44 -2.83 -2.71
C LEU A 37 8.86 -3.48 -3.98
N GLY A 38 9.22 -2.98 -5.17
CA GLY A 38 8.67 -3.46 -6.43
C GLY A 38 7.16 -3.25 -6.55
N LEU A 39 6.61 -2.26 -5.81
CA LEU A 39 5.19 -1.96 -5.86
C LEU A 39 4.87 -1.29 -7.20
N GLY A 40 4.32 -2.08 -8.12
CA GLY A 40 3.75 -1.58 -9.36
C GLY A 40 2.53 -0.68 -9.09
N GLU A 41 2.03 -0.04 -10.15
CA GLU A 41 0.91 0.92 -10.09
C GLU A 41 -0.29 0.37 -9.31
N VAL A 42 -0.71 -0.87 -9.61
CA VAL A 42 -1.81 -1.56 -8.92
C VAL A 42 -1.51 -1.81 -7.45
N ALA A 43 -0.29 -2.22 -7.10
CA ALA A 43 0.07 -2.43 -5.70
C ALA A 43 0.05 -1.10 -4.92
N LEU A 44 0.48 0.00 -5.56
CA LEU A 44 0.48 1.34 -4.97
C LEU A 44 -0.93 1.89 -4.73
N THR A 45 -1.92 1.56 -5.56
CA THR A 45 -3.29 2.02 -5.31
C THR A 45 -3.82 1.56 -3.96
N PHE A 46 -3.36 0.40 -3.46
CA PHE A 46 -3.72 -0.10 -2.14
C PHE A 46 -2.71 0.32 -1.06
N ALA A 47 -1.41 0.05 -1.28
CA ALA A 47 -0.39 0.23 -0.25
C ALA A 47 -0.13 1.70 0.11
N ALA A 48 -0.43 2.65 -0.80
CA ALA A 48 -0.20 4.07 -0.58
C ALA A 48 -1.46 4.86 -0.17
N ALA A 49 -2.60 4.18 0.05
CA ALA A 49 -3.89 4.80 0.36
C ALA A 49 -4.07 5.08 1.86
N SER A 50 -3.24 5.95 2.44
CA SER A 50 -3.22 6.22 3.89
C SER A 50 -3.68 7.62 4.30
N SER A 51 -4.02 8.49 3.34
CA SER A 51 -4.49 9.85 3.65
C SER A 51 -5.93 9.87 4.16
N LYS A 52 -6.36 10.97 4.79
CA LYS A 52 -7.76 11.18 5.19
C LYS A 52 -8.71 11.12 3.99
N THR A 53 -8.29 11.66 2.85
CA THR A 53 -9.06 11.61 1.60
C THR A 53 -9.21 10.18 1.11
N ASP A 54 -8.16 9.36 1.20
CA ASP A 54 -8.23 7.94 0.85
C ASP A 54 -9.23 7.20 1.76
N GLN A 55 -9.17 7.44 3.07
CA GLN A 55 -10.08 6.79 4.03
C GLN A 55 -11.55 7.13 3.76
N LEU A 56 -11.86 8.38 3.42
CA LEU A 56 -13.21 8.80 3.07
C LEU A 56 -13.69 8.14 1.77
N ALA A 57 -12.84 8.11 0.73
CA ALA A 57 -13.18 7.47 -0.53
C ALA A 57 -13.38 5.96 -0.37
N ILE A 58 -12.56 5.29 0.45
CA ILE A 58 -12.73 3.86 0.78
C ILE A 58 -14.09 3.64 1.47
N ALA A 59 -14.44 4.47 2.45
CA ALA A 59 -15.70 4.34 3.17
C ALA A 59 -16.92 4.51 2.23
N ASP A 60 -16.90 5.55 1.39
CA ASP A 60 -17.94 5.85 0.41
C ASP A 60 -18.14 4.72 -0.61
N ILE A 61 -17.03 4.14 -1.12
CA ILE A 61 -17.07 3.02 -2.05
C ILE A 61 -17.67 1.77 -1.38
N ILE A 62 -17.27 1.48 -0.14
CA ILE A 62 -17.80 0.34 0.62
C ILE A 62 -19.30 0.53 0.92
N GLU A 63 -19.71 1.76 1.27
CA GLU A 63 -21.12 2.09 1.54
C GLU A 63 -21.98 1.97 0.28
N THR A 64 -21.47 2.44 -0.87
CA THR A 64 -22.21 2.49 -2.13
C THR A 64 -22.27 1.13 -2.82
N HIS A 65 -21.17 0.37 -2.84
CA HIS A 65 -21.03 -0.84 -3.67
C HIS A 65 -20.91 -2.14 -2.85
N GLY A 66 -20.71 -2.03 -1.54
CA GLY A 66 -20.45 -3.16 -0.65
C GLY A 66 -18.99 -3.64 -0.68
N ALA A 67 -18.60 -4.32 0.38
CA ALA A 67 -17.24 -4.85 0.54
C ALA A 67 -16.77 -5.80 -0.58
N PRO A 68 -17.62 -6.69 -1.16
CA PRO A 68 -17.17 -7.57 -2.24
C PRO A 68 -16.74 -6.83 -3.52
N ALA A 69 -17.42 -5.72 -3.84
CA ALA A 69 -17.11 -4.91 -5.01
C ALA A 69 -15.94 -3.93 -4.78
N PHE A 70 -15.48 -3.76 -3.54
CA PHE A 70 -14.50 -2.75 -3.16
C PHE A 70 -13.25 -2.79 -4.05
N ALA A 71 -12.64 -3.95 -4.26
CA ALA A 71 -11.40 -4.04 -5.02
C ALA A 71 -11.56 -3.53 -6.46
N ALA A 72 -12.66 -3.87 -7.12
CA ALA A 72 -12.94 -3.45 -8.48
C ALA A 72 -13.21 -1.93 -8.55
N GLU A 73 -14.08 -1.43 -7.67
CA GLU A 73 -14.43 0.00 -7.68
C GLU A 73 -13.28 0.90 -7.21
N TRP A 74 -12.46 0.43 -6.27
CA TRP A 74 -11.26 1.13 -5.85
C TRP A 74 -10.26 1.27 -7.00
N LEU A 75 -10.04 0.20 -7.78
CA LEU A 75 -9.16 0.26 -8.95
C LEU A 75 -9.68 1.26 -10.00
N ARG A 76 -10.99 1.28 -10.26
CA ARG A 76 -11.60 2.28 -11.17
C ARG A 76 -11.43 3.70 -10.64
N HIS A 77 -11.71 3.91 -9.36
CA HIS A 77 -11.55 5.21 -8.69
C HIS A 77 -10.10 5.72 -8.78
N ARG A 78 -9.11 4.83 -8.70
CA ARG A 78 -7.69 5.15 -8.73
C ARG A 78 -7.09 5.24 -10.15
N GLY A 79 -7.91 5.12 -11.20
CA GLY A 79 -7.47 5.18 -12.59
C GLY A 79 -6.87 3.87 -13.14
N CYS A 80 -6.89 2.79 -12.35
CA CYS A 80 -6.37 1.47 -12.71
C CYS A 80 -7.48 0.53 -13.19
N ALA A 81 -8.46 1.04 -13.94
CA ALA A 81 -9.63 0.26 -14.38
C ALA A 81 -9.26 -1.00 -15.18
N TRP A 82 -8.15 -0.97 -15.92
CA TRP A 82 -7.63 -2.13 -16.66
C TRP A 82 -7.31 -3.33 -15.76
N ALA A 83 -6.93 -3.09 -14.50
CA ALA A 83 -6.54 -4.14 -13.57
C ALA A 83 -7.74 -4.87 -12.96
N VAL A 84 -8.97 -4.37 -13.17
CA VAL A 84 -10.20 -5.04 -12.73
C VAL A 84 -10.35 -6.40 -13.41
N GLU A 85 -9.93 -6.52 -14.67
CA GLU A 85 -9.96 -7.78 -15.44
C GLU A 85 -9.04 -8.86 -14.86
N LEU A 86 -8.10 -8.49 -13.99
CA LEU A 86 -7.19 -9.42 -13.33
C LEU A 86 -7.74 -9.96 -11.99
N LEU A 87 -8.85 -9.39 -11.50
CA LEU A 87 -9.43 -9.84 -10.24
C LEU A 87 -10.00 -11.25 -10.41
N PRO A 88 -9.80 -12.14 -9.41
CA PRO A 88 -10.46 -13.42 -9.42
C PRO A 88 -11.99 -13.21 -9.37
N PRO A 89 -12.78 -14.15 -9.92
CA PRO A 89 -14.22 -14.14 -9.75
C PRO A 89 -14.57 -14.14 -8.26
N ASP A 90 -15.68 -13.47 -7.93
CA ASP A 90 -16.11 -13.19 -6.56
C ASP A 90 -15.97 -14.47 -5.69
N PRO A 91 -15.10 -14.47 -4.65
CA PRO A 91 -14.89 -15.66 -3.87
C PRO A 91 -16.20 -16.04 -3.18
N PRO A 92 -16.57 -17.34 -3.14
CA PRO A 92 -17.80 -17.77 -2.48
C PRO A 92 -17.79 -17.26 -1.05
N ARG A 93 -18.87 -16.57 -0.65
CA ARG A 93 -19.04 -15.98 0.69
C ARG A 93 -18.70 -17.03 1.74
N GLN A 94 -17.52 -16.92 2.34
CA GLN A 94 -17.17 -17.80 3.46
C GLN A 94 -18.07 -17.41 4.62
N PRO A 95 -18.88 -18.33 5.18
CA PRO A 95 -19.66 -18.04 6.36
C PRO A 95 -18.70 -17.58 7.46
N GLN A 96 -19.00 -16.40 8.01
CA GLN A 96 -18.21 -15.75 9.05
C GLN A 96 -17.99 -16.76 10.18
N GLN A 97 -16.74 -17.22 10.33
CA GLN A 97 -16.38 -18.09 11.45
C GLN A 97 -16.54 -17.25 12.73
N GLU A 98 -17.62 -17.50 13.46
CA GLU A 98 -17.79 -16.99 14.83
C GLU A 98 -16.61 -17.51 15.66
N LEU A 99 -15.73 -16.61 16.09
CA LEU A 99 -14.72 -16.93 17.09
C LEU A 99 -15.47 -17.25 18.40
N PRO A 100 -15.24 -18.42 19.04
CA PRO A 100 -15.74 -18.64 20.38
C PRO A 100 -15.07 -17.64 21.35
N LEU A 101 -15.87 -17.14 22.30
CA LEU A 101 -15.50 -16.20 23.37
C LEU A 101 -14.35 -16.70 24.25
#